data_AF-A0A3C0XFY4-F1
#
_entry.id   AF-A0A3C0XFY4-F1
#
_cell.length_a   1.000
_cell.length_b   1.000
_cell.length_c   1.000
_cell.angle_alpha   90.00
_cell.angle_beta   90.00
_cell.angle_gamma   90.00
#
_symmetry.space_group_name_H-M   'P 1'
#
loop_
_entity.id
_entity.type
_entity.pdbx_description
1 polymer ?
#
loop_
_entity_poly.entity_id
_entity_poly.type
_entity_poly.pdbx_seq_one_letter_code
_entity_poly.pdbx_strand_id
1 'polypeptide(L)'
;MSDRLPRPEPRGAFKRALRAQLMAQAPGVLAPRETAWSRLQRGWLRPALVAAAILVLLAGGTTKAAADSLPGDPLYGVKRVAEQVQLAFALDDTTRLRLLAEHADYRLAELAEAVSTHRGNAPVAEDEYAVAVQTLTAAVDALRGTPGISEDTRTLAEDVVDAAHAKHEAVLDDLADRVSSSEQPDVERAREQSDKLHPSDRPVETSEPTDRPNSTRSPLPARTPTPSVRR
;
A
#
# COMPACT_ATOMS: atom_id res chain seq x y z
N MET A 1 -45.28 -79.48 -30.16
CA MET A 1 -46.27 -79.15 -29.11
C MET A 1 -45.57 -79.36 -27.77
N SER A 2 -45.10 -78.29 -27.13
CA SER A 2 -44.53 -78.36 -25.78
C SER A 2 -44.92 -77.10 -25.02
N ASP A 3 -45.48 -77.35 -23.86
CA ASP A 3 -46.28 -76.52 -22.99
C ASP A 3 -45.47 -75.38 -22.37
N ARG A 4 -45.92 -74.13 -22.49
CA ARG A 4 -45.28 -72.99 -21.79
C ARG A 4 -45.79 -72.99 -20.36
N LEU A 5 -44.98 -73.51 -19.43
CA LEU A 5 -45.28 -73.48 -17.99
C LEU A 5 -45.60 -72.03 -17.54
N PRO A 6 -46.65 -71.81 -16.73
CA PRO A 6 -47.00 -70.48 -16.25
C PRO A 6 -45.89 -69.91 -15.35
N ARG A 7 -45.54 -68.63 -15.56
CA ARG A 7 -44.53 -67.95 -14.73
C ARG A 7 -45.02 -67.89 -13.29
N PRO A 8 -44.19 -68.28 -12.30
CA PRO A 8 -44.59 -68.22 -10.90
C PRO A 8 -44.77 -66.76 -10.45
N GLU A 9 -46.00 -66.38 -10.14
CA GLU A 9 -46.37 -65.12 -9.49
C GLU A 9 -45.94 -65.18 -8.01
N PRO A 10 -45.07 -64.28 -7.52
CA PRO A 10 -44.73 -64.26 -6.11
C PRO A 10 -45.98 -63.94 -5.29
N ARG A 11 -46.28 -64.79 -4.29
CA ARG A 11 -47.44 -64.64 -3.40
C ARG A 11 -47.46 -63.24 -2.79
N GLY A 12 -48.64 -62.61 -2.70
CA GLY A 12 -48.76 -61.21 -2.25
C GLY A 12 -48.14 -60.91 -0.88
N ALA A 13 -48.13 -61.90 0.02
CA ALA A 13 -47.45 -61.81 1.31
C ALA A 13 -45.93 -61.66 1.19
N PHE A 14 -45.31 -62.33 0.21
CA PHE A 14 -43.87 -62.22 -0.07
C PHE A 14 -43.53 -60.84 -0.62
N LYS A 15 -44.31 -60.31 -1.58
CA LYS A 15 -44.12 -58.95 -2.12
C LYS A 15 -44.23 -57.90 -1.00
N ARG A 16 -45.16 -58.07 -0.06
CA ARG A 16 -45.33 -57.20 1.11
C ARG A 16 -44.16 -57.29 2.10
N ALA A 17 -43.72 -58.51 2.43
CA ALA A 17 -42.60 -58.73 3.34
C ALA A 17 -41.30 -58.15 2.76
N LEU A 18 -41.05 -58.38 1.46
CA LEU A 18 -39.90 -57.81 0.76
C LEU A 18 -39.94 -56.28 0.73
N ARG A 19 -41.12 -55.70 0.45
CA ARG A 19 -41.29 -54.23 0.49
C ARG A 19 -41.03 -53.69 1.90
N ALA A 20 -41.55 -54.33 2.94
CA ALA A 20 -41.31 -53.91 4.32
C ALA A 20 -39.82 -53.99 4.69
N GLN A 21 -39.14 -55.06 4.29
CA GLN A 21 -37.72 -55.26 4.53
C GLN A 21 -36.84 -54.27 3.74
N LEU A 22 -37.17 -54.00 2.49
CA LEU A 22 -36.49 -52.98 1.68
C LEU A 22 -36.69 -51.57 2.24
N MET A 23 -37.91 -51.24 2.68
CA MET A 23 -38.20 -49.93 3.30
C MET A 23 -37.54 -49.79 4.68
N ALA A 24 -37.36 -50.88 5.43
CA ALA A 24 -36.61 -50.88 6.68
C ALA A 24 -35.10 -50.67 6.47
N GLN A 25 -34.55 -51.07 5.32
CA GLN A 25 -33.14 -50.84 4.95
C GLN A 25 -32.92 -49.57 4.11
N ALA A 26 -33.99 -48.92 3.65
CA ALA A 26 -33.94 -47.68 2.86
C ALA A 26 -33.23 -46.49 3.53
N PRO A 27 -33.25 -46.30 4.87
CA PRO A 27 -32.60 -45.13 5.50
C PRO A 27 -31.09 -45.05 5.24
N GLY A 28 -30.41 -46.18 5.03
CA GLY A 28 -28.97 -46.22 4.76
C GLY A 28 -28.59 -46.00 3.29
N VAL A 29 -29.52 -46.25 2.35
CA VAL A 29 -29.25 -46.20 0.90
C VAL A 29 -29.80 -44.92 0.26
N LEU A 30 -30.88 -44.35 0.80
CA LEU A 30 -31.55 -43.17 0.26
C LEU A 30 -31.26 -41.87 1.01
N ALA A 31 -30.43 -41.91 2.07
CA ALA A 31 -29.93 -40.68 2.67
C ALA A 31 -29.19 -39.89 1.58
N PRO A 32 -29.58 -38.64 1.28
CA PRO A 32 -28.81 -37.79 0.38
C PRO A 32 -27.39 -37.76 0.90
N ARG A 33 -26.45 -38.30 0.13
CA ARG A 33 -25.02 -38.25 0.46
C ARG A 33 -24.60 -36.81 0.28
N GLU A 34 -24.86 -36.00 1.29
CA GLU A 34 -24.36 -34.63 1.35
C GLU A 34 -22.84 -34.70 1.37
N THR A 35 -22.23 -34.47 0.21
CA THR A 35 -20.79 -34.35 0.09
C THR A 35 -20.31 -33.23 1.00
N ALA A 36 -19.19 -33.40 1.70
CA ALA A 36 -18.59 -32.35 2.53
C ALA A 36 -18.45 -31.01 1.78
N TRP A 37 -18.30 -31.07 0.44
CA TRP A 37 -18.32 -29.93 -0.48
C TRP A 37 -19.60 -29.08 -0.43
N SER A 38 -20.79 -29.69 -0.30
CA SER A 38 -22.07 -28.95 -0.27
C SER A 38 -22.31 -28.27 1.07
N ARG A 39 -21.70 -28.76 2.15
CA ARG A 39 -21.70 -28.11 3.48
C ARG A 39 -20.69 -26.97 3.55
N LEU A 40 -19.51 -27.15 2.96
CA LEU A 40 -18.49 -26.10 2.87
C LEU A 40 -18.95 -24.92 1.99
N GLN A 41 -19.61 -25.20 0.86
CA GLN A 41 -20.21 -24.17 0.00
C GLN A 41 -21.34 -23.40 0.67
N ARG A 42 -22.12 -24.03 1.53
CA ARG A 42 -23.32 -23.41 2.14
C ARG A 42 -23.02 -22.70 3.44
N GLY A 43 -22.00 -23.12 4.18
CA GLY A 43 -21.64 -22.53 5.46
C GLY A 43 -20.81 -21.25 5.33
N TRP A 44 -19.79 -21.24 4.46
CA TRP A 44 -18.73 -20.21 4.51
C TRP A 44 -18.52 -19.46 3.17
N LEU A 45 -18.77 -20.11 2.03
CA LEU A 45 -18.58 -19.50 0.71
C LEU A 45 -19.71 -18.53 0.32
N ARG A 46 -20.95 -18.80 0.74
CA ARG A 46 -22.09 -17.89 0.49
C ARG A 46 -21.97 -16.53 1.18
N PRO A 47 -21.70 -16.43 2.50
CA PRO A 47 -21.51 -15.13 3.13
C PRO A 47 -20.27 -14.41 2.58
N ALA A 48 -19.18 -15.12 2.25
CA ALA A 48 -18.00 -14.52 1.65
C ALA A 48 -18.26 -13.91 0.27
N LEU A 49 -19.01 -14.59 -0.60
CA LEU A 49 -19.38 -14.07 -1.92
C LEU A 49 -20.36 -12.90 -1.82
N VAL A 50 -21.29 -12.93 -0.85
CA VAL A 50 -22.20 -11.80 -0.59
C VAL A 50 -21.42 -10.60 -0.04
N ALA A 51 -20.48 -10.81 0.88
CA ALA A 51 -19.60 -9.76 1.38
C ALA A 51 -18.71 -9.17 0.27
N ALA A 52 -18.15 -10.01 -0.59
CA ALA A 52 -17.40 -9.58 -1.77
C ALA A 52 -18.28 -8.80 -2.75
N ALA A 53 -19.51 -9.24 -3.00
CA ALA A 53 -20.45 -8.53 -3.86
C ALA A 53 -20.88 -7.18 -3.26
N ILE A 54 -21.09 -7.10 -1.94
CA ILE A 54 -21.36 -5.84 -1.23
C ILE A 54 -20.15 -4.91 -1.33
N LEU A 55 -18.93 -5.43 -1.14
CA LEU A 55 -17.69 -4.66 -1.31
C LEU A 55 -17.54 -4.12 -2.75
N VAL A 56 -17.86 -4.92 -3.76
CA VAL A 56 -17.82 -4.50 -5.17
C VAL A 56 -18.92 -3.48 -5.49
N LEU A 57 -20.14 -3.67 -4.98
CA LEU A 57 -21.25 -2.73 -5.16
C LEU A 57 -21.02 -1.40 -4.43
N LEU A 58 -20.40 -1.44 -3.25
CA LEU A 58 -19.89 -0.25 -2.58
C LEU A 58 -18.82 0.38 -3.46
N ALA A 59 -17.78 -0.35 -3.87
CA ALA A 59 -16.70 0.18 -4.71
C ALA A 59 -17.18 0.86 -6.01
N GLY A 60 -18.30 0.43 -6.61
CA GLY A 60 -18.85 1.04 -7.82
C GLY A 60 -19.36 2.49 -7.67
N GLY A 61 -19.75 2.91 -6.47
CA GLY A 61 -20.23 4.28 -6.18
C GLY A 61 -19.50 5.00 -5.05
N THR A 62 -18.85 4.26 -4.15
CA THR A 62 -18.11 4.79 -3.00
C THR A 62 -16.64 5.05 -3.30
N THR A 63 -16.08 4.60 -4.44
CA THR A 63 -14.66 4.83 -4.73
C THR A 63 -14.35 6.31 -4.91
N LYS A 64 -15.20 7.09 -5.58
CA LYS A 64 -14.96 8.54 -5.71
C LYS A 64 -15.12 9.28 -4.39
N ALA A 65 -16.21 9.00 -3.65
CA ALA A 65 -16.47 9.65 -2.36
C ALA A 65 -15.46 9.24 -1.26
N ALA A 66 -14.96 8.01 -1.28
CA ALA A 66 -13.89 7.56 -0.39
C ALA A 66 -12.50 8.03 -0.87
N ALA A 67 -12.29 8.24 -2.17
CA ALA A 67 -11.06 8.85 -2.67
C ALA A 67 -10.92 10.30 -2.18
N ASP A 68 -12.03 11.04 -2.21
CA ASP A 68 -12.13 12.43 -1.77
C ASP A 68 -12.24 12.59 -0.23
N SER A 69 -12.30 11.49 0.55
CA SER A 69 -12.45 11.58 2.01
C SER A 69 -11.12 11.88 2.69
N LEU A 70 -11.14 12.80 3.68
CA LEU A 70 -9.98 13.17 4.49
C LEU A 70 -9.85 12.31 5.75
N PRO A 71 -8.66 12.28 6.38
CA PRO A 71 -8.47 11.70 7.70
C PRO A 71 -9.52 12.24 8.69
N GLY A 72 -10.22 11.32 9.38
CA GLY A 72 -11.34 11.64 10.27
C GLY A 72 -12.74 11.49 9.63
N ASP A 73 -12.84 11.39 8.30
CA ASP A 73 -14.12 11.20 7.62
C ASP A 73 -14.63 9.75 7.69
N PRO A 74 -15.96 9.51 7.64
CA PRO A 74 -16.54 8.17 7.79
C PRO A 74 -16.07 7.14 6.75
N LEU A 75 -15.76 7.58 5.52
CA LEU A 75 -15.34 6.71 4.43
C LEU A 75 -13.82 6.53 4.33
N TYR A 76 -13.03 7.20 5.17
CA TYR A 76 -11.58 7.14 5.15
C TYR A 76 -11.04 5.71 5.36
N GLY A 77 -11.69 4.94 6.24
CA GLY A 77 -11.33 3.52 6.44
C GLY A 77 -11.45 2.68 5.18
N VAL A 78 -12.36 3.01 4.27
CA VAL A 78 -12.51 2.33 2.97
C VAL A 78 -11.31 2.63 2.07
N LYS A 79 -10.84 3.90 2.06
CA LYS A 79 -9.62 4.31 1.35
C LYS A 79 -8.41 3.50 1.82
N ARG A 80 -8.22 3.40 3.14
CA ARG A 80 -7.13 2.61 3.74
C ARG A 80 -7.21 1.13 3.39
N VAL A 81 -8.41 0.53 3.38
CA VAL A 81 -8.56 -0.86 2.94
C VAL A 81 -8.17 -1.04 1.47
N ALA A 82 -8.55 -0.11 0.58
CA ALA A 82 -8.16 -0.18 -0.82
C ALA A 82 -6.63 -0.09 -1.01
N GLU A 83 -5.97 0.81 -0.29
CA GLU A 83 -4.50 0.94 -0.25
C GLU A 83 -3.82 -0.34 0.23
N GLN A 84 -4.35 -0.99 1.27
CA GLN A 84 -3.81 -2.25 1.78
C GLN A 84 -3.99 -3.40 0.79
N VAL A 85 -5.08 -3.41 0.03
CA VAL A 85 -5.27 -4.37 -1.07
C VAL A 85 -4.23 -4.13 -2.16
N GLN A 86 -3.97 -2.88 -2.55
CA GLN A 86 -2.91 -2.57 -3.53
C GLN A 86 -1.54 -3.04 -3.04
N LEU A 87 -1.19 -2.77 -1.77
CA LEU A 87 0.06 -3.24 -1.16
C LEU A 87 0.14 -4.77 -1.06
N ALA A 88 -0.98 -5.47 -0.89
CA ALA A 88 -1.02 -6.94 -0.87
C ALA A 88 -0.78 -7.55 -2.27
N PHE A 89 -1.13 -6.82 -3.34
CA PHE A 89 -0.85 -7.23 -4.72
C PHE A 89 0.53 -6.76 -5.23
N ALA A 90 1.22 -5.87 -4.51
CA ALA A 90 2.60 -5.50 -4.78
C ALA A 90 3.57 -6.60 -4.30
N LEU A 91 3.79 -7.61 -5.15
CA LEU A 91 4.62 -8.79 -4.85
C LEU A 91 6.12 -8.52 -4.92
N ASP A 92 6.52 -7.42 -5.54
CA ASP A 92 7.91 -7.00 -5.73
C ASP A 92 8.25 -5.85 -4.78
N ASP A 93 9.43 -5.91 -4.16
CA ASP A 93 9.89 -4.94 -3.16
C ASP A 93 9.97 -3.51 -3.70
N THR A 94 10.41 -3.33 -4.95
CA THR A 94 10.52 -1.99 -5.57
C THR A 94 9.14 -1.41 -5.86
N THR A 95 8.19 -2.26 -6.27
CA THR A 95 6.80 -1.86 -6.50
C THR A 95 6.13 -1.49 -5.20
N ARG A 96 6.32 -2.30 -4.16
CA ARG A 96 5.80 -2.05 -2.82
C ARG A 96 6.34 -0.74 -2.26
N LEU A 97 7.64 -0.49 -2.42
CA LEU A 97 8.27 0.73 -1.94
C LEU A 97 7.72 1.98 -2.64
N ARG A 98 7.60 1.95 -3.98
CA ARG A 98 6.99 3.05 -4.75
C ARG A 98 5.57 3.35 -4.30
N LEU A 99 4.78 2.30 -4.03
CA LEU A 99 3.40 2.46 -3.57
C LEU A 99 3.33 3.07 -2.16
N LEU A 100 4.28 2.73 -1.27
CA LEU A 100 4.38 3.39 0.04
C LEU A 100 4.74 4.87 -0.09
N ALA A 101 5.65 5.23 -1.01
CA ALA A 101 5.96 6.62 -1.30
C ALA A 101 4.76 7.38 -1.86
N GLU A 102 3.99 6.76 -2.76
CA GLU A 102 2.75 7.34 -3.28
C GLU A 102 1.70 7.53 -2.18
N HIS A 103 1.54 6.58 -1.25
CA HIS A 103 0.65 6.75 -0.11
C HIS A 103 1.09 7.90 0.82
N ALA A 104 2.40 8.09 1.03
CA ALA A 104 2.93 9.20 1.80
C ALA A 104 2.66 10.55 1.11
N ASP A 105 2.80 10.61 -0.22
CA ASP A 105 2.40 11.77 -1.01
C ASP A 105 0.91 12.09 -0.84
N TYR A 106 0.04 11.08 -0.85
CA TYR A 106 -1.39 11.28 -0.63
C TYR A 106 -1.69 11.78 0.77
N ARG A 107 -1.02 11.25 1.81
CA ARG A 107 -1.22 11.76 3.18
C ARG A 107 -0.79 13.21 3.31
N LEU A 108 0.29 13.62 2.65
CA LEU A 108 0.73 15.01 2.65
C LEU A 108 -0.29 15.93 1.95
N ALA A 109 -0.86 15.50 0.83
CA ALA A 109 -1.90 16.25 0.14
C ALA A 109 -3.16 16.40 1.00
N GLU A 110 -3.56 15.34 1.70
CA GLU A 110 -4.69 15.37 2.65
C GLU A 110 -4.41 16.28 3.85
N LEU A 111 -3.18 16.30 4.38
CA LEU A 111 -2.77 17.24 5.41
C LEU A 111 -2.88 18.68 4.91
N ALA A 112 -2.35 18.98 3.72
CA ALA A 112 -2.44 20.31 3.12
C ALA A 112 -3.91 20.75 2.94
N GLU A 113 -4.79 19.84 2.52
CA GLU A 113 -6.22 20.10 2.38
C GLU A 113 -6.90 20.30 3.75
N ALA A 114 -6.61 19.44 4.73
CA ALA A 114 -7.17 19.52 6.08
C ALA A 114 -6.79 20.85 6.74
N VAL A 115 -5.53 21.24 6.66
CA VAL A 115 -5.04 22.52 7.20
C VAL A 115 -5.66 23.73 6.48
N SER A 116 -5.91 23.62 5.17
CA SER A 116 -6.46 24.73 4.37
C SER A 116 -7.98 24.89 4.49
N THR A 117 -8.73 23.79 4.52
CA THR A 117 -10.20 23.79 4.31
C THR A 117 -10.99 23.14 5.45
N HIS A 118 -10.41 22.16 6.14
CA HIS A 118 -11.09 21.34 7.15
C HIS A 118 -10.25 21.24 8.44
N ARG A 119 -9.90 22.39 9.03
CA ARG A 119 -8.91 22.50 10.13
C ARG A 119 -9.14 21.58 11.33
N GLY A 120 -10.39 21.18 11.60
CA GLY A 120 -10.70 20.21 12.67
C GLY A 120 -10.06 18.83 12.44
N ASN A 121 -9.73 18.49 11.19
CA ASN A 121 -9.10 17.24 10.81
C ASN A 121 -7.56 17.35 10.72
N ALA A 122 -6.98 18.55 10.83
CA ALA A 122 -5.54 18.77 10.66
C ALA A 122 -4.66 17.92 11.59
N PRO A 123 -4.97 17.77 12.89
CA PRO A 123 -4.18 16.91 13.77
C PRO A 123 -4.21 15.43 13.34
N VAL A 124 -5.39 14.95 12.93
CA VAL A 124 -5.56 13.56 12.47
C VAL A 124 -4.84 13.33 11.14
N ALA A 125 -4.83 14.33 10.26
CA ALA A 125 -4.11 14.26 9.00
C ALA A 125 -2.59 14.31 9.18
N GLU A 126 -2.10 15.06 10.16
CA GLU A 126 -0.67 15.09 10.52
C GLU A 126 -0.22 13.73 11.08
N ASP A 127 -0.99 13.14 11.98
CA ASP A 127 -0.73 11.79 12.51
C ASP A 127 -0.66 10.74 11.38
N GLU A 128 -1.60 10.77 10.43
CA GLU A 128 -1.61 9.84 9.30
C GLU A 128 -0.42 10.05 8.36
N TYR A 129 0.00 11.30 8.13
CA TYR A 129 1.21 11.62 7.39
C TYR A 129 2.46 11.10 8.10
N ALA A 130 2.60 11.33 9.41
CA ALA A 130 3.69 10.81 10.22
C ALA A 130 3.81 9.28 10.14
N VAL A 131 2.67 8.57 10.21
CA VAL A 131 2.61 7.11 10.06
C VAL A 131 3.05 6.67 8.65
N ALA A 132 2.64 7.38 7.61
CA ALA A 132 3.02 7.04 6.24
C ALA A 132 4.53 7.22 6.01
N VAL A 133 5.11 8.31 6.50
CA VAL A 133 6.56 8.54 6.48
C VAL A 133 7.30 7.44 7.23
N GLN A 134 6.89 7.13 8.46
CA GLN A 134 7.50 6.06 9.24
C GLN A 134 7.43 4.70 8.52
N THR A 135 6.31 4.41 7.87
CA THR A 135 6.13 3.15 7.13
C THR A 135 7.06 3.08 5.92
N LEU A 136 7.23 4.20 5.21
CA LEU A 136 8.16 4.29 4.08
C LEU A 136 9.61 4.10 4.54
N THR A 137 10.06 4.85 5.55
CA THR A 137 11.43 4.74 6.09
C THR A 137 11.71 3.32 6.60
N ALA A 138 10.77 2.71 7.33
CA ALA A 138 10.91 1.34 7.80
C ALA A 138 11.03 0.32 6.66
N ALA A 139 10.31 0.52 5.54
CA ALA A 139 10.45 -0.34 4.37
C ALA A 139 11.84 -0.23 3.73
N VAL A 140 12.39 0.99 3.68
CA VAL A 140 13.73 1.25 3.13
C VAL A 140 14.80 0.61 3.99
N ASP A 141 14.70 0.78 5.31
CA ASP A 141 15.64 0.16 6.26
C ASP A 141 15.56 -1.37 6.22
N ALA A 142 14.36 -1.94 6.05
CA ALA A 142 14.20 -3.37 5.85
C ALA A 142 14.91 -3.85 4.57
N LEU A 143 14.80 -3.11 3.46
CA LEU A 143 15.52 -3.43 2.22
C LEU A 143 17.04 -3.32 2.41
N ARG A 144 17.52 -2.29 3.11
CA ARG A 144 18.96 -2.14 3.43
C ARG A 144 19.49 -3.31 4.25
N GLY A 145 18.70 -3.82 5.20
CA GLY A 145 19.07 -4.93 6.08
C GLY A 145 18.90 -6.33 5.45
N THR A 146 18.27 -6.44 4.28
CA THR A 146 17.97 -7.73 3.66
C THR A 146 19.21 -8.35 3.00
N PRO A 147 19.69 -9.53 3.45
CA PRO A 147 20.82 -10.20 2.84
C PRO A 147 20.50 -10.66 1.42
N GLY A 148 21.38 -10.37 0.46
CA GLY A 148 21.23 -10.83 -0.92
C GLY A 148 20.29 -9.98 -1.79
N ILE A 149 19.83 -8.83 -1.30
CA ILE A 149 19.14 -7.84 -2.13
C ILE A 149 20.09 -7.29 -3.20
N SER A 150 19.56 -6.98 -4.39
CA SER A 150 20.38 -6.44 -5.47
C SER A 150 20.81 -4.99 -5.16
N GLU A 151 22.00 -4.60 -5.64
CA GLU A 151 22.45 -3.21 -5.53
C GLU A 151 21.50 -2.25 -6.27
N ASP A 152 20.96 -2.65 -7.43
CA ASP A 152 19.97 -1.87 -8.17
C ASP A 152 18.71 -1.59 -7.32
N THR A 153 18.24 -2.57 -6.55
CA THR A 153 17.10 -2.41 -5.63
C THR A 153 17.44 -1.44 -4.49
N ARG A 154 18.67 -1.49 -3.95
CA ARG A 154 19.12 -0.58 -2.90
C ARG A 154 19.23 0.86 -3.43
N THR A 155 19.83 1.06 -4.60
CA THR A 155 19.89 2.37 -5.26
C THR A 155 18.50 2.92 -5.56
N LEU A 156 17.60 2.11 -6.12
CA LEU A 156 16.22 2.52 -6.34
C LEU A 156 15.54 2.95 -5.04
N ALA A 157 15.78 2.22 -3.94
CA ALA A 157 15.19 2.56 -2.66
C ALA A 157 15.67 3.92 -2.13
N GLU A 158 16.96 4.22 -2.29
CA GLU A 158 17.52 5.54 -2.00
C GLU A 158 16.88 6.62 -2.88
N ASP A 159 16.84 6.41 -4.20
CA ASP A 159 16.27 7.38 -5.15
C ASP A 159 14.79 7.69 -4.86
N VAL A 160 13.99 6.68 -4.49
CA VAL A 160 12.58 6.86 -4.15
C VAL A 160 12.41 7.73 -2.90
N VAL A 161 13.25 7.51 -1.91
CA VAL A 161 13.22 8.22 -0.63
C VAL A 161 13.70 9.65 -0.77
N ASP A 162 14.78 9.87 -1.50
CA ASP A 162 15.30 11.21 -1.81
C ASP A 162 14.27 12.03 -2.61
N ALA A 163 13.62 11.41 -3.59
CA ALA A 163 12.58 12.06 -4.37
C ALA A 163 11.33 12.40 -3.52
N ALA A 164 10.93 11.50 -2.62
CA ALA A 164 9.83 11.74 -1.70
C ALA A 164 10.16 12.89 -0.73
N HIS A 165 11.35 12.88 -0.13
CA HIS A 165 11.83 13.94 0.76
C HIS A 165 11.78 15.32 0.08
N ALA A 166 12.42 15.46 -1.08
CA ALA A 166 12.48 16.72 -1.81
C ALA A 166 11.08 17.24 -2.20
N LYS A 167 10.18 16.32 -2.56
CA LYS A 167 8.78 16.67 -2.85
C LYS A 167 8.03 17.14 -1.61
N HIS A 168 8.21 16.45 -0.48
CA HIS A 168 7.50 16.74 0.76
C HIS A 168 7.95 18.06 1.35
N GLU A 169 9.25 18.31 1.37
CA GLU A 169 9.85 19.59 1.75
C GLU A 169 9.24 20.75 0.94
N ALA A 170 9.22 20.64 -0.39
CA ALA A 170 8.66 21.68 -1.25
C ALA A 170 7.17 21.98 -0.99
N VAL A 171 6.37 20.95 -0.70
CA VAL A 171 4.94 21.12 -0.37
C VAL A 171 4.75 21.72 1.01
N LEU A 172 5.54 21.30 2.00
CA LEU A 172 5.45 21.79 3.37
C LEU A 172 5.94 23.23 3.48
N ASP A 173 6.93 23.63 2.69
CA ASP A 173 7.37 25.02 2.59
C ASP A 173 6.29 25.93 2.01
N ASP A 174 5.68 25.52 0.89
CA ASP A 174 4.56 26.26 0.31
C ASP A 174 3.36 26.32 1.26
N LEU A 175 3.12 25.25 2.02
CA LEU A 175 2.04 25.20 3.00
C LEU A 175 2.32 26.16 4.17
N ALA A 176 3.54 26.17 4.71
CA ALA A 176 3.93 27.03 5.83
C ALA A 176 3.72 28.53 5.54
N ASP A 177 3.93 28.95 4.28
CA ASP A 177 3.73 30.34 3.85
C ASP A 177 2.26 30.75 3.73
N ARG A 178 1.35 29.77 3.58
CA ARG A 178 -0.07 30.01 3.29
C ARG A 178 -0.99 29.86 4.49
N VAL A 179 -0.57 29.14 5.51
CA VAL A 179 -1.43 28.77 6.65
C VAL A 179 -1.43 29.83 7.74
N SER A 180 -2.46 29.83 8.58
CA SER A 180 -2.56 30.78 9.68
C SER A 180 -1.78 30.28 10.90
N SER A 181 -1.51 31.17 11.87
CA SER A 181 -0.71 30.85 13.04
C SER A 181 -1.26 29.70 13.89
N SER A 182 -2.56 29.39 13.80
CA SER A 182 -3.16 28.24 14.50
C SER A 182 -2.80 26.88 13.91
N GLU A 183 -2.47 26.81 12.62
CA GLU A 183 -2.12 25.53 11.96
C GLU A 183 -0.60 25.34 11.78
N GLN A 184 0.20 26.37 12.03
CA GLN A 184 1.67 26.29 12.00
C GLN A 184 2.25 25.12 12.80
N PRO A 185 1.72 24.76 14.00
CA PRO A 185 2.25 23.62 14.74
C PRO A 185 2.05 22.27 14.04
N ASP A 186 1.00 22.10 13.24
CA ASP A 186 0.77 20.86 12.47
C ASP A 186 1.72 20.78 11.28
N VAL A 187 1.94 21.90 10.57
CA VAL A 187 2.88 21.97 9.45
C VAL A 187 4.33 21.76 9.91
N GLU A 188 4.70 22.33 11.06
CA GLU A 188 6.05 22.17 11.60
C GLU A 188 6.32 20.72 12.02
N ARG A 189 5.36 20.07 12.70
CA ARG A 189 5.48 18.63 12.99
C ARG A 189 5.62 17.80 11.74
N ALA A 190 4.87 18.12 10.68
CA ALA A 190 4.99 17.44 9.41
C ALA A 190 6.37 17.65 8.77
N ARG A 191 6.98 18.84 8.88
CA ARG A 191 8.38 19.05 8.46
C ARG A 191 9.36 18.17 9.23
N GLU A 192 9.23 18.11 10.56
CA GLU A 192 10.04 17.21 11.38
C GLU A 192 9.88 15.73 10.99
N GLN A 193 8.71 15.33 10.48
CA GLN A 193 8.52 14.00 9.91
C GLN A 193 9.21 13.87 8.55
N SER A 194 9.01 14.84 7.64
CA SER A 194 9.64 14.86 6.32
C SER A 194 11.15 14.68 6.43
N ASP A 195 11.81 15.37 7.37
CA ASP A 195 13.27 15.26 7.58
C ASP A 195 13.74 13.81 7.85
N LYS A 196 12.86 12.92 8.32
CA LYS A 196 13.14 11.49 8.53
C LYS A 196 13.12 10.66 7.24
N LEU A 197 12.67 11.23 6.13
CA LEU A 197 12.78 10.68 4.79
C LEU A 197 14.16 10.89 4.17
N HIS A 198 15.14 11.46 4.88
CA HIS A 198 16.49 11.52 4.33
C HIS A 198 17.27 10.22 4.60
N PRO A 199 18.07 9.69 3.66
CA PRO A 199 19.03 8.63 3.94
C PRO A 199 20.05 9.13 4.97
N SER A 200 19.88 8.76 6.23
CA SER A 200 20.78 9.14 7.33
C SER A 200 22.25 8.68 7.20
N ASP A 201 22.68 8.15 6.04
CA ASP A 201 24.01 7.57 5.84
C ASP A 201 24.78 8.06 4.61
N ARG A 202 24.27 9.01 3.80
CA ARG A 202 25.14 9.71 2.84
C ARG A 202 25.78 10.90 3.55
N PRO A 203 27.13 10.97 3.65
CA PRO A 203 27.78 12.23 3.96
C PRO A 203 27.28 13.23 2.93
N VAL A 204 26.65 14.30 3.39
CA VAL A 204 26.41 15.46 2.54
C VAL A 204 27.78 15.87 2.03
N GLU A 205 28.11 15.53 0.78
CA GLU A 205 29.17 16.21 0.06
C GLU A 205 28.69 17.64 -0.11
N THR A 206 28.89 18.40 0.96
CA THR A 206 28.82 19.84 0.98
C THR A 206 29.82 20.25 -0.08
N SER A 207 29.30 20.60 -1.25
CA SER A 207 30.08 21.35 -2.23
C SER A 207 30.45 22.65 -1.53
N GLU A 208 31.61 22.67 -0.86
CA GLU A 208 32.16 23.86 -0.25
C GLU A 208 32.18 24.96 -1.32
N PRO A 209 31.58 26.14 -1.03
CA PRO A 209 31.91 27.33 -1.78
C PRO A 209 33.41 27.53 -1.59
N THR A 210 34.19 27.45 -2.67
CA THR A 210 35.58 27.90 -2.66
C THR A 210 35.56 29.42 -2.48
N ASP A 211 35.35 29.87 -1.25
CA ASP A 211 35.59 31.23 -0.81
C ASP A 211 37.10 31.32 -0.59
N ARG A 212 37.80 31.79 -1.62
CA ARG A 212 39.22 32.16 -1.52
C ARG A 212 39.29 33.56 -0.91
N PRO A 213 39.73 33.74 0.35
CA PRO A 213 40.12 35.06 0.81
C PRO A 213 41.44 35.47 0.15
N ASN A 214 41.31 36.47 -0.70
CA ASN A 214 42.38 37.32 -1.18
C ASN A 214 43.04 38.07 -0.01
N SER A 215 44.33 37.83 0.26
CA SER A 215 45.33 38.88 0.57
C SER A 215 46.65 38.28 1.10
N THR A 216 47.72 38.41 0.32
CA THR A 216 48.99 38.92 0.85
C THR A 216 49.67 39.73 -0.25
N ARG A 217 49.98 40.99 0.09
CA ARG A 217 50.71 41.96 -0.72
C ARG A 217 52.12 41.47 -1.09
N SER A 218 52.46 41.76 -2.36
CA SER A 218 53.76 42.06 -3.03
C SER A 218 55.05 42.19 -2.19
N PRO A 219 56.24 41.95 -2.79
CA PRO A 219 56.81 42.95 -3.71
C PRO A 219 57.37 42.43 -5.04
N LEU A 220 57.31 43.34 -6.02
CA LEU A 220 57.95 43.34 -7.33
C LEU A 220 59.47 43.02 -7.25
N PRO A 221 60.04 42.31 -8.24
CA PRO A 221 61.07 42.99 -9.02
C PRO A 221 61.05 42.72 -10.54
N ALA A 222 61.46 43.79 -11.24
CA ALA A 222 62.23 43.88 -12.48
C ALA A 222 61.74 43.16 -13.77
N ARG A 223 61.48 44.02 -14.76
CA ARG A 223 61.39 43.75 -16.20
C ARG A 223 62.71 43.23 -16.76
N THR A 224 62.65 42.27 -17.68
CA THR A 224 63.59 42.17 -18.82
C THR A 224 62.93 41.43 -20.00
N PRO A 225 63.31 41.75 -21.25
CA PRO A 225 62.47 41.59 -22.43
C PRO A 225 62.66 40.27 -23.21
N THR A 226 61.66 40.00 -24.04
CA THR A 226 61.54 38.96 -25.07
C THR A 226 62.71 38.95 -26.07
N PRO A 227 63.26 37.78 -26.45
CA PRO A 227 63.97 37.65 -27.70
C PRO A 227 63.00 37.19 -28.80
N SER A 228 62.90 38.04 -29.82
CA SER A 228 62.39 37.73 -31.15
C SER A 228 63.31 36.73 -31.84
N VAL A 229 62.74 35.65 -32.38
CA VAL A 229 63.42 34.85 -33.41
C VAL A 229 62.56 34.84 -34.66
N ARG A 230 63.18 35.38 -35.70
CA ARG A 230 62.73 35.49 -37.08
C ARG A 230 63.38 34.36 -37.87
N ARG A 231 62.59 33.44 -38.43
CA ARG A 231 62.66 32.97 -39.81
C ARG A 231 61.57 31.95 -40.08
#